data_AF-A0A524HLU1-F1
#
_entry.id   AF-A0A524HLU1-F1
#
_cell.length_a   1.000
_cell.length_b   1.000
_cell.length_c   1.000
_cell.angle_alpha   90.00
_cell.angle_beta   90.00
_cell.angle_gamma   90.00
#
_symmetry.space_group_name_H-M   'P 1'
#
loop_
_entity.id
_entity.type
_entity.pdbx_description
1 polymer ?
#
loop_
_entity_poly.entity_id
_entity_poly.type
_entity_poly.pdbx_seq_one_letter_code
_entity_poly.pdbx_strand_id
1 'polypeptide(L)'
;MATLTTKRWPAFWPMAATKKRSYSTTGLTKPKNGRTAICVIPTAIRPAIRRAVGRESPWSCSPIESNDRSADEPKTQSSGRWTMAENDNQQKPRLWQRIKTSLTLPDTPVGARTFALTLRILVTLVVIYALAHAGSLIWAGHLHTEQSALDADRMAMLLDTAQLKDQLLTPPALADPAIGAVLDALERSVMIAEDADAVAALFGDTVTSLVSLGVPQSEPQSSVVSATTHITELLGGARAEAEALVAAGEKAREIPLRLLRIELEQARAAILDYVAVPTLSGRVAGLDKAAQSLGYGPKSDIIGTLTRISEELRKDQPNRALAAEMLDRIRDEIQGVRKSLFWRDPVLLWLEVIAWSLAGILATRLMSAGRYIGTHQFKPEWDRWWWAKIVLAPLMAIPIVAFLTYLTIDVQSRDTLGIQVSLKDQPIEVVISFAFIIGMFSNQAYKFLQNMAAKILPEDDDDAKAKPAPIAVEETPIAGRPADEVQAELEKRGFKIKIETEVKPTAEAAPGTVLGRKPDDKELAKGAGITLIVAEAPEG
;
A
#
# COMPACT_ATOMS: atom_id res chain seq x y z
N MET A 1 -43.65 -2.60 18.87
CA MET A 1 -43.97 -3.51 17.74
C MET A 1 -44.17 -2.65 16.50
N ALA A 2 -43.16 -2.58 15.63
CA ALA A 2 -43.20 -1.83 14.39
C ALA A 2 -42.68 -2.73 13.27
N THR A 3 -43.53 -3.00 12.29
CA THR A 3 -43.30 -3.89 11.15
C THR A 3 -42.65 -3.10 10.03
N LEU A 4 -41.40 -3.43 9.69
CA LEU A 4 -40.68 -2.86 8.54
C LEU A 4 -40.90 -3.75 7.30
N THR A 5 -41.64 -3.20 6.34
CA THR A 5 -41.86 -3.79 5.01
C THR A 5 -40.63 -3.58 4.12
N THR A 6 -40.04 -4.68 3.64
CA THR A 6 -38.95 -4.70 2.66
C THR A 6 -39.49 -4.48 1.25
N LYS A 7 -39.08 -3.37 0.61
CA LYS A 7 -39.33 -3.09 -0.81
C LYS A 7 -38.39 -3.92 -1.69
N ARG A 8 -38.96 -4.82 -2.50
CA ARG A 8 -38.31 -5.51 -3.62
C ARG A 8 -37.93 -4.52 -4.72
N TRP A 9 -36.69 -4.63 -5.22
CA TRP A 9 -36.24 -4.01 -6.48
C TRP A 9 -36.43 -4.99 -7.64
N PRO A 10 -36.89 -4.53 -8.83
CA PRO A 10 -37.00 -5.40 -10.00
C PRO A 10 -35.65 -5.56 -10.71
N ALA A 11 -35.31 -6.81 -11.00
CA ALA A 11 -34.32 -7.20 -11.99
C ALA A 11 -34.81 -6.83 -13.39
N PHE A 12 -33.92 -6.35 -14.26
CA PHE A 12 -33.82 -6.65 -15.71
C PHE A 12 -32.89 -5.61 -16.37
N TRP A 13 -31.84 -6.06 -17.05
CA TRP A 13 -31.31 -5.48 -18.29
C TRP A 13 -30.60 -6.61 -19.06
N PRO A 14 -30.78 -6.74 -20.40
CA PRO A 14 -30.31 -7.89 -21.16
C PRO A 14 -28.86 -7.72 -21.63
N MET A 15 -28.07 -8.81 -21.54
CA MET A 15 -26.76 -8.90 -22.17
C MET A 15 -26.88 -8.94 -23.69
N ALA A 16 -26.16 -8.03 -24.36
CA ALA A 16 -25.95 -8.05 -25.80
C ALA A 16 -25.08 -9.27 -26.19
N ALA A 17 -25.59 -10.07 -27.12
CA ALA A 17 -24.89 -11.23 -27.68
C ALA A 17 -23.65 -10.78 -28.49
N THR A 18 -22.46 -11.15 -28.02
CA THR A 18 -21.23 -11.05 -28.80
C THR A 18 -21.09 -12.25 -29.73
N LYS A 19 -20.96 -11.93 -31.02
CA LYS A 19 -20.88 -12.84 -32.16
C LYS A 19 -19.57 -13.65 -32.09
N LYS A 20 -19.64 -14.96 -31.81
CA LYS A 20 -18.50 -15.90 -31.92
C LYS A 20 -17.95 -15.89 -33.36
N ARG A 21 -16.70 -15.47 -33.55
CA ARG A 21 -15.94 -15.75 -34.78
C ARG A 21 -15.36 -17.15 -34.66
N SER A 22 -15.84 -18.06 -35.50
CA SER A 22 -15.25 -19.38 -35.73
C SER A 22 -14.02 -19.22 -36.63
N TYR A 23 -12.84 -19.64 -36.17
CA TYR A 23 -11.66 -19.81 -37.02
C TYR A 23 -11.56 -21.29 -37.38
N SER A 24 -11.71 -21.60 -38.67
CA SER A 24 -11.44 -22.94 -39.22
C SER A 24 -9.93 -23.13 -39.40
N THR A 25 -9.35 -24.12 -38.75
CA THR A 25 -7.98 -24.56 -38.96
C THR A 25 -7.92 -25.44 -40.21
N THR A 26 -7.49 -24.87 -41.34
CA THR A 26 -7.06 -25.64 -42.51
C THR A 26 -5.59 -26.01 -42.35
N GLY A 27 -5.29 -27.30 -42.54
CA GLY A 27 -3.96 -27.87 -42.36
C GLY A 27 -2.92 -27.34 -43.34
N LEU A 28 -1.66 -27.33 -42.91
CA LEU A 28 -0.51 -27.14 -43.78
C LEU A 28 0.69 -27.94 -43.28
N THR A 29 1.27 -28.62 -44.24
CA THR A 29 2.38 -29.59 -44.21
C THR A 29 3.73 -28.98 -43.83
N LYS A 30 4.59 -29.80 -43.21
CA LYS A 30 6.00 -29.52 -42.87
C LYS A 30 6.81 -28.99 -44.06
N PRO A 31 7.69 -27.97 -43.87
CA PRO A 31 8.85 -27.78 -44.72
C PRO A 31 10.13 -28.35 -44.08
N LYS A 32 10.88 -29.11 -44.88
CA LYS A 32 12.29 -29.45 -44.65
C LYS A 32 13.15 -28.23 -44.96
N ASN A 33 14.11 -27.95 -44.06
CA ASN A 33 15.36 -27.20 -44.24
C ASN A 33 15.36 -25.95 -45.15
N GLY A 34 15.63 -24.80 -44.54
CA GLY A 34 16.13 -23.62 -45.25
C GLY A 34 15.56 -22.33 -44.69
N ARG A 35 16.43 -21.49 -44.13
CA ARG A 35 16.10 -20.18 -43.54
C ARG A 35 15.33 -19.30 -44.53
N THR A 36 14.21 -18.73 -44.10
CA THR A 36 13.58 -17.58 -44.76
C THR A 36 12.84 -16.77 -43.69
N ALA A 37 13.21 -15.51 -43.51
CA ALA A 37 12.43 -14.57 -42.71
C ALA A 37 11.22 -14.12 -43.54
N ILE A 38 10.01 -14.52 -43.15
CA ILE A 38 8.77 -14.07 -43.77
C ILE A 38 8.13 -13.07 -42.81
N CYS A 39 8.14 -11.78 -43.17
CA CYS A 39 7.27 -10.78 -42.54
C CYS A 39 5.86 -10.91 -43.11
N VAL A 40 4.93 -11.51 -42.36
CA VAL A 40 3.51 -11.50 -42.69
C VAL A 40 2.88 -10.23 -42.10
N ILE A 41 2.66 -9.22 -42.94
CA ILE A 41 1.81 -8.08 -42.57
C ILE A 41 0.36 -8.47 -42.90
N PRO A 42 -0.58 -8.45 -41.92
CA PRO A 42 -1.98 -8.72 -42.20
C PRO A 42 -2.55 -7.76 -43.25
N THR A 43 -3.14 -8.30 -44.31
CA THR A 43 -3.71 -7.54 -45.44
C THR A 43 -4.77 -6.53 -45.00
N ALA A 44 -5.35 -6.70 -43.81
CA ALA A 44 -6.36 -5.82 -43.23
C ALA A 44 -5.83 -4.46 -42.73
N ILE A 45 -4.51 -4.27 -42.55
CA ILE A 45 -3.95 -3.05 -41.91
C ILE A 45 -3.27 -2.12 -42.94
N ARG A 46 -3.04 -2.58 -44.18
CA ARG A 46 -2.45 -1.78 -45.26
C ARG A 46 -3.15 -0.45 -45.57
N PRO A 47 -4.50 -0.32 -45.50
CA PRO A 47 -5.16 0.97 -45.79
C PRO A 47 -4.93 2.03 -44.70
N ALA A 48 -4.71 1.61 -43.45
CA ALA A 48 -4.53 2.52 -42.31
C ALA A 48 -3.10 3.12 -42.27
N ILE A 49 -2.08 2.32 -42.58
CA ILE A 49 -0.69 2.80 -42.64
C ILE A 49 -0.48 3.73 -43.84
N ARG A 50 -1.17 3.51 -44.96
CA ARG A 50 -1.09 4.36 -46.16
C ARG A 50 -1.75 5.75 -45.99
N ARG A 51 -2.61 5.93 -44.98
CA ARG A 51 -3.22 7.24 -44.66
C ARG A 51 -2.44 8.04 -43.60
N ALA A 52 -1.57 7.40 -42.82
CA ALA A 52 -0.86 8.04 -41.72
C ALA A 52 0.52 8.61 -42.11
N VAL A 53 1.15 8.12 -43.17
CA VAL A 53 2.51 8.51 -43.55
C VAL A 53 2.51 9.09 -44.97
N GLY A 54 2.30 10.40 -45.04
CA GLY A 54 2.57 11.17 -46.25
C GLY A 54 4.08 11.34 -46.45
N ARG A 55 4.56 10.93 -47.63
CA ARG A 55 5.94 10.96 -48.13
C ARG A 55 6.91 9.87 -47.64
N GLU A 56 7.67 9.41 -48.63
CA GLU A 56 8.61 8.31 -48.66
C GLU A 56 9.80 8.53 -47.71
N SER A 57 10.10 7.53 -46.89
CA SER A 57 11.37 7.42 -46.16
C SER A 57 12.08 6.12 -46.59
N PRO A 58 13.39 6.14 -46.89
CA PRO A 58 14.10 4.99 -47.41
C PRO A 58 14.56 4.11 -46.25
N TRP A 59 13.83 3.03 -45.96
CA TRP A 59 14.33 1.96 -45.12
C TRP A 59 14.80 0.83 -46.04
N SER A 60 16.09 0.88 -46.40
CA SER A 60 16.79 -0.25 -47.02
C SER A 60 17.21 -1.22 -45.91
N CYS A 61 16.65 -2.42 -45.92
CA CYS A 61 17.13 -3.52 -45.08
C CYS A 61 18.47 -4.02 -45.63
N SER A 62 19.57 -3.75 -44.93
CA SER A 62 20.83 -4.45 -45.18
C SER A 62 20.85 -5.77 -44.38
N PRO A 63 21.27 -6.89 -44.99
CA PRO A 63 21.40 -8.16 -44.28
C PRO A 63 22.62 -8.13 -43.35
N ILE A 64 22.46 -8.66 -42.14
CA ILE A 64 23.54 -8.88 -41.17
C ILE A 64 24.33 -10.12 -41.65
N GLU A 65 25.57 -9.90 -42.10
CA GLU A 65 26.57 -10.93 -42.32
C GLU A 65 27.03 -11.49 -40.96
N SER A 66 26.80 -12.78 -40.73
CA SER A 66 27.39 -13.51 -39.60
C SER A 66 28.85 -13.85 -39.94
N ASN A 67 29.79 -13.18 -39.28
CA ASN A 67 31.22 -13.50 -39.39
C ASN A 67 31.54 -14.72 -38.51
N ASP A 68 31.54 -15.90 -39.12
CA ASP A 68 32.39 -17.01 -38.69
C ASP A 68 33.83 -16.70 -39.15
N ARG A 69 34.75 -16.43 -38.22
CA ARG A 69 36.18 -16.45 -38.53
C ARG A 69 36.96 -17.26 -37.49
N SER A 70 37.52 -18.33 -38.04
CA SER A 70 38.60 -19.17 -37.55
C SER A 70 39.78 -18.38 -37.01
N ALA A 71 40.36 -18.91 -35.94
CA ALA A 71 41.69 -18.60 -35.48
C ALA A 71 42.72 -18.97 -36.57
N ASP A 72 43.60 -18.03 -36.93
CA ASP A 72 45.03 -18.26 -37.16
C ASP A 72 45.78 -16.94 -37.44
N GLU A 73 46.81 -16.70 -36.61
CA GLU A 73 48.05 -15.90 -36.78
C GLU A 73 47.99 -14.40 -37.19
N PRO A 74 49.06 -13.56 -37.11
CA PRO A 74 50.41 -13.71 -36.54
C PRO A 74 50.86 -12.55 -35.60
N LYS A 75 52.08 -12.68 -35.07
CA LYS A 75 52.89 -11.64 -34.43
C LYS A 75 53.19 -10.47 -35.39
N THR A 76 53.12 -9.23 -34.91
CA THR A 76 54.06 -8.15 -35.31
C THR A 76 54.05 -7.02 -34.30
N GLN A 77 55.28 -6.61 -33.93
CA GLN A 77 55.61 -5.47 -33.11
C GLN A 77 55.25 -4.16 -33.82
N SER A 78 54.63 -3.21 -33.11
CA SER A 78 54.92 -1.80 -33.32
C SER A 78 54.89 -1.06 -31.99
N SER A 79 56.07 -0.61 -31.56
CA SER A 79 56.28 0.24 -30.40
C SER A 79 55.68 1.63 -30.63
N GLY A 80 54.45 1.83 -30.16
CA GLY A 80 53.82 3.14 -30.03
C GLY A 80 54.15 3.75 -28.67
N ARG A 81 55.09 4.70 -28.66
CA ARG A 81 55.50 5.50 -27.52
C ARG A 81 54.32 6.40 -27.08
N TRP A 82 53.64 6.05 -26.00
CA TRP A 82 52.66 6.92 -25.34
C TRP A 82 53.40 7.99 -24.54
N THR A 83 53.48 9.19 -25.09
CA THR A 83 53.75 10.39 -24.29
C THR A 83 52.50 10.68 -23.47
N MET A 84 52.58 10.49 -22.15
CA MET A 84 51.66 11.10 -21.18
C MET A 84 51.69 12.61 -21.39
N ALA A 85 50.66 13.14 -22.05
CA ALA A 85 50.37 14.56 -22.00
C ALA A 85 49.77 14.83 -20.61
N GLU A 86 50.64 15.25 -19.70
CA GLU A 86 50.30 15.92 -18.45
C GLU A 86 49.53 17.19 -18.77
N ASN A 87 48.20 17.09 -18.82
CA ASN A 87 47.32 18.22 -19.00
C ASN A 87 46.05 18.04 -18.17
N ASP A 88 46.21 17.99 -16.85
CA ASP A 88 45.05 17.91 -15.96
C ASP A 88 45.27 18.69 -14.67
N ASN A 89 45.41 20.01 -14.78
CA ASN A 89 45.25 20.88 -13.60
C ASN A 89 44.76 22.32 -13.87
N GLN A 90 44.36 22.66 -15.11
CA GLN A 90 43.87 24.02 -15.43
C GLN A 90 42.37 24.14 -15.76
N GLN A 91 41.61 23.03 -15.80
CA GLN A 91 40.16 23.10 -16.08
C GLN A 91 39.25 23.23 -14.84
N LYS A 92 39.72 22.90 -13.63
CA LYS A 92 38.93 23.04 -12.39
C LYS A 92 38.59 24.49 -11.96
N PRO A 93 39.42 25.54 -12.18
CA PRO A 93 39.03 26.89 -11.75
C PRO A 93 37.94 27.53 -12.63
N ARG A 94 37.77 27.08 -13.88
CA ARG A 94 36.80 27.68 -14.82
C ARG A 94 35.35 27.29 -14.53
N LEU A 95 35.12 26.09 -14.01
CA LEU A 95 33.75 25.62 -13.71
C LEU A 95 33.21 26.31 -12.44
N TRP A 96 34.06 26.45 -11.41
CA TRP A 96 33.73 27.21 -10.20
C TRP A 96 33.59 28.73 -10.45
N GLN A 97 34.40 29.32 -11.34
CA GLN A 97 34.22 30.72 -11.75
C GLN A 97 32.94 30.93 -12.55
N ARG A 98 32.56 30.01 -13.46
CA ARG A 98 31.28 30.08 -14.20
C ARG A 98 30.05 29.91 -13.31
N ILE A 99 30.14 29.08 -12.27
CA ILE A 99 29.07 28.97 -11.25
C ILE A 99 29.00 30.26 -10.43
N LYS A 100 30.14 30.84 -10.03
CA LYS A 100 30.15 32.13 -9.32
C LYS A 100 29.58 33.27 -10.16
N THR A 101 29.96 33.40 -11.43
CA THR A 101 29.46 34.50 -12.30
C THR A 101 28.00 34.35 -12.70
N SER A 102 27.45 33.12 -12.75
CA SER A 102 26.01 32.91 -12.98
C SER A 102 25.13 33.12 -11.74
N LEU A 103 25.73 33.23 -10.54
CA LEU A 103 25.04 33.51 -9.28
C LEU A 103 25.05 34.99 -8.89
N THR A 104 25.87 35.82 -9.52
CA THR A 104 25.97 37.26 -9.26
C THR A 104 25.33 38.06 -10.39
N LEU A 105 23.99 38.10 -10.46
CA LEU A 105 23.24 39.08 -11.27
C LEU A 105 23.17 40.39 -10.47
N PRO A 106 23.95 41.45 -10.78
CA PRO A 106 24.28 42.50 -9.83
C PRO A 106 23.07 43.20 -9.18
N ASP A 107 21.91 43.33 -9.85
CA ASP A 107 20.81 44.19 -9.38
C ASP A 107 19.46 43.49 -9.12
N THR A 108 19.40 42.16 -9.11
CA THR A 108 18.12 41.48 -8.81
C THR A 108 17.84 41.51 -7.30
N PRO A 109 16.61 41.87 -6.87
CA PRO A 109 16.24 41.87 -5.45
C PRO A 109 16.46 40.48 -4.84
N VAL A 110 16.90 40.44 -3.58
CA VAL A 110 17.32 39.21 -2.88
C VAL A 110 16.28 38.09 -2.99
N GLY A 111 14.99 38.43 -2.90
CA GLY A 111 13.90 37.44 -3.05
C GLY A 111 13.76 36.84 -4.46
N ALA A 112 14.10 37.57 -5.52
CA ALA A 112 14.11 37.02 -6.88
C ALA A 112 15.24 36.01 -7.06
N ARG A 113 16.42 36.26 -6.46
CA ARG A 113 17.55 35.31 -6.49
C ARG A 113 17.20 34.03 -5.73
N THR A 114 16.62 34.14 -4.54
CA THR A 114 16.23 32.96 -3.73
C THR A 114 15.11 32.17 -4.39
N PHE A 115 14.12 32.84 -4.99
CA PHE A 115 13.08 32.17 -5.80
C PHE A 115 13.68 31.39 -6.97
N ALA A 116 14.51 32.02 -7.79
CA ALA A 116 15.12 31.39 -8.96
C ALA A 116 16.02 30.21 -8.58
N LEU A 117 16.79 30.34 -7.49
CA LEU A 117 17.62 29.25 -6.98
C LEU A 117 16.77 28.07 -6.48
N THR A 118 15.71 28.35 -5.71
CA THR A 118 14.80 27.31 -5.19
C THR A 118 14.10 26.57 -6.33
N LEU A 119 13.62 27.31 -7.33
CA LEU A 119 12.99 26.73 -8.52
C LEU A 119 13.97 25.84 -9.29
N ARG A 120 15.22 26.29 -9.48
CA ARG A 120 16.26 25.47 -10.13
C ARG A 120 16.53 24.18 -9.38
N ILE A 121 16.65 24.23 -8.05
CA ILE A 121 16.86 23.02 -7.22
C ILE A 121 15.68 22.07 -7.38
N LEU A 122 14.45 22.57 -7.31
CA LEU A 122 13.24 21.76 -7.48
C LEU A 122 13.21 21.09 -8.86
N VAL A 123 13.44 21.85 -9.93
CA VAL A 123 13.48 21.32 -11.30
C VAL A 123 14.57 20.26 -11.45
N THR A 124 15.78 20.50 -10.92
CA THR A 124 16.87 19.52 -10.95
C THR A 124 16.50 18.24 -10.21
N LEU A 125 15.88 18.33 -9.03
CA LEU A 125 15.42 17.16 -8.27
C LEU A 125 14.36 16.38 -9.05
N VAL A 126 13.38 17.06 -9.65
CA VAL A 126 12.35 16.44 -10.49
C VAL A 126 12.98 15.73 -11.69
N VAL A 127 13.98 16.34 -12.34
CA VAL A 127 14.69 15.72 -13.47
C VAL A 127 15.49 14.49 -13.01
N ILE A 128 16.24 14.58 -11.91
CA ILE A 128 16.99 13.44 -11.36
C ILE A 128 16.04 12.31 -10.98
N TYR A 129 14.93 12.62 -10.31
CA TYR A 129 13.91 11.64 -9.94
C TYR A 129 13.28 11.01 -11.20
N ALA A 130 12.91 11.82 -12.19
CA ALA A 130 12.37 11.32 -13.46
C ALA A 130 13.37 10.43 -14.21
N LEU A 131 14.66 10.77 -14.20
CA LEU A 131 15.72 9.96 -14.80
C LEU A 131 15.99 8.68 -14.02
N ALA A 132 15.99 8.72 -12.69
CA ALA A 132 16.11 7.52 -11.86
C ALA A 132 14.92 6.59 -12.05
N HIS A 133 13.72 7.15 -12.15
CA HIS A 133 12.50 6.40 -12.41
C HIS A 133 12.42 5.90 -13.85
N ALA A 134 12.90 6.66 -14.84
CA ALA A 134 13.01 6.19 -16.22
C ALA A 134 14.08 5.10 -16.35
N GLY A 135 15.22 5.25 -15.67
CA GLY A 135 16.27 4.25 -15.59
C GLY A 135 15.79 2.96 -14.94
N SER A 136 15.05 3.05 -13.82
CA SER A 136 14.44 1.89 -13.19
C SER A 136 13.37 1.26 -14.09
N LEU A 137 12.57 2.04 -14.82
CA LEU A 137 11.63 1.53 -15.82
C LEU A 137 12.30 0.86 -17.01
N ILE A 138 13.48 1.32 -17.45
CA ILE A 138 14.27 0.70 -18.53
C ILE A 138 14.93 -0.58 -18.04
N TRP A 139 15.47 -0.58 -16.81
CA TRP A 139 16.09 -1.76 -16.20
C TRP A 139 15.06 -2.82 -15.83
N ALA A 140 13.90 -2.39 -15.33
CA ALA A 140 12.69 -3.19 -15.18
C ALA A 140 11.89 -3.27 -16.50
N GLY A 141 12.44 -2.84 -17.64
CA GLY A 141 11.75 -2.72 -18.92
C GLY A 141 11.40 -4.06 -19.55
N HIS A 142 11.93 -5.17 -19.02
CA HIS A 142 11.41 -6.50 -19.29
C HIS A 142 10.05 -6.79 -18.60
N LEU A 143 9.56 -5.92 -17.71
CA LEU A 143 8.32 -6.09 -16.94
C LEU A 143 7.23 -5.03 -17.21
N HIS A 144 7.52 -3.94 -17.94
CA HIS A 144 6.64 -2.76 -18.01
C HIS A 144 6.15 -2.33 -19.40
N THR A 145 6.65 -2.86 -20.52
CA THR A 145 6.28 -2.35 -21.86
C THR A 145 4.93 -2.84 -22.42
N GLU A 146 4.19 -3.72 -21.72
CA GLU A 146 2.84 -4.17 -22.14
C GLU A 146 1.74 -3.86 -21.08
N GLN A 147 1.87 -2.73 -20.39
CA GLN A 147 1.19 -2.46 -19.11
C GLN A 147 -0.35 -2.55 -19.11
N SER A 148 -1.06 -2.18 -20.19
CA SER A 148 -2.54 -2.21 -20.18
C SER A 148 -3.16 -3.59 -20.43
N ALA A 149 -2.54 -4.41 -21.29
CA ALA A 149 -2.97 -5.78 -21.53
C ALA A 149 -2.52 -6.70 -20.38
N LEU A 150 -1.27 -6.53 -19.93
CA LEU A 150 -0.73 -7.23 -18.76
C LEU A 150 -1.53 -6.93 -17.48
N ASP A 151 -2.04 -5.71 -17.31
CA ASP A 151 -2.87 -5.40 -16.14
C ASP A 151 -4.21 -6.13 -16.15
N ALA A 152 -4.82 -6.32 -17.32
CA ALA A 152 -6.05 -7.11 -17.45
C ALA A 152 -5.79 -8.59 -17.19
N ASP A 153 -4.73 -9.15 -17.77
CA ASP A 153 -4.35 -10.57 -17.59
C ASP A 153 -3.89 -10.86 -16.15
N ARG A 154 -3.17 -9.94 -15.51
CA ARG A 154 -2.82 -10.02 -14.07
C ARG A 154 -4.06 -9.93 -13.19
N MET A 155 -5.01 -9.05 -13.51
CA MET A 155 -6.26 -8.96 -12.76
C MET A 155 -7.09 -10.25 -12.91
N ALA A 156 -7.14 -10.81 -14.11
CA ALA A 156 -7.75 -12.11 -14.35
C ALA A 156 -7.07 -13.20 -13.50
N MET A 157 -5.74 -13.24 -13.48
CA MET A 157 -4.98 -14.19 -12.65
C MET A 157 -5.24 -14.01 -11.15
N LEU A 158 -5.33 -12.76 -10.65
CA LEU A 158 -5.69 -12.48 -9.25
C LEU A 158 -7.10 -12.97 -8.91
N LEU A 159 -8.05 -12.77 -9.83
CA LEU A 159 -9.43 -13.21 -9.68
C LEU A 159 -9.52 -14.74 -9.69
N ASP A 160 -8.79 -15.41 -10.59
CA ASP A 160 -8.72 -16.86 -10.67
C ASP A 160 -8.05 -17.47 -9.42
N THR A 161 -6.97 -16.84 -8.93
CA THR A 161 -6.30 -17.22 -7.68
C THR A 161 -7.25 -17.10 -6.49
N ALA A 162 -8.03 -16.00 -6.41
CA ALA A 162 -9.04 -15.79 -5.38
C ALA A 162 -10.12 -16.87 -5.41
N GLN A 163 -10.70 -17.11 -6.59
CA GLN A 163 -11.73 -18.13 -6.77
C GLN A 163 -11.22 -19.53 -6.49
N LEU A 164 -9.96 -19.84 -6.84
CA LEU A 164 -9.35 -21.13 -6.56
C LEU A 164 -9.14 -21.32 -5.06
N LYS A 165 -8.70 -20.27 -4.35
CA LYS A 165 -8.59 -20.29 -2.89
C LYS A 165 -9.95 -20.57 -2.24
N ASP A 166 -11.00 -19.87 -2.67
CA ASP A 166 -12.35 -20.09 -2.16
C ASP A 166 -12.81 -21.53 -2.41
N GLN A 167 -12.50 -22.11 -3.59
CA GLN A 167 -12.80 -23.51 -3.90
C GLN A 167 -11.97 -24.53 -3.10
N LEU A 168 -10.74 -24.18 -2.70
CA LEU A 168 -9.92 -25.04 -1.84
C LEU A 168 -10.42 -25.05 -0.40
N LEU A 169 -10.93 -23.91 0.08
CA LEU A 169 -11.49 -23.77 1.43
C LEU A 169 -12.94 -24.23 1.51
N THR A 170 -13.70 -24.10 0.43
CA THR A 170 -15.11 -24.49 0.32
C THR A 170 -15.41 -25.37 -0.92
N PRO A 171 -14.71 -26.51 -1.07
CA PRO A 171 -14.98 -27.46 -2.15
C PRO A 171 -16.43 -27.99 -2.22
N PRO A 172 -17.23 -28.04 -1.12
CA PRO A 172 -18.59 -28.57 -1.19
C PRO A 172 -19.53 -27.85 -2.15
N ALA A 173 -19.35 -26.57 -2.46
CA ALA A 173 -20.40 -25.78 -3.10
C ALA A 173 -20.84 -26.30 -4.48
N LEU A 174 -20.00 -27.04 -5.22
CA LEU A 174 -20.34 -27.56 -6.56
C LEU A 174 -20.67 -29.05 -6.59
N ALA A 175 -19.94 -29.89 -5.85
CA ALA A 175 -20.09 -31.35 -5.93
C ALA A 175 -20.96 -31.94 -4.80
N ASP A 176 -21.05 -31.26 -3.65
CA ASP A 176 -21.72 -31.77 -2.46
C ASP A 176 -23.21 -32.07 -2.67
N PRO A 177 -24.01 -31.25 -3.38
CA PRO A 177 -25.42 -31.58 -3.58
C PRO A 177 -25.62 -32.86 -4.40
N ALA A 178 -24.76 -33.11 -5.39
CA ALA A 178 -24.84 -34.28 -6.25
C ALA A 178 -24.36 -35.55 -5.51
N ILE A 179 -23.24 -35.46 -4.80
CA ILE A 179 -22.71 -36.57 -3.99
C ILE A 179 -23.69 -36.90 -2.87
N GLY A 180 -24.20 -35.88 -2.16
CA GLY A 180 -25.21 -36.02 -1.12
C GLY A 180 -26.47 -36.69 -1.66
N ALA A 181 -27.00 -36.27 -2.81
CA ALA A 181 -28.17 -36.90 -3.40
C ALA A 181 -27.97 -38.40 -3.73
N VAL A 182 -26.78 -38.79 -4.20
CA VAL A 182 -26.44 -40.19 -4.47
C VAL A 182 -26.36 -41.00 -3.17
N LEU A 183 -25.69 -40.47 -2.14
CA LEU A 183 -25.55 -41.17 -0.85
C LEU A 183 -26.86 -41.23 -0.06
N ASP A 184 -27.68 -40.19 -0.11
CA ASP A 184 -29.03 -40.17 0.50
C ASP A 184 -29.99 -41.15 -0.24
N ALA A 185 -29.78 -41.36 -1.54
CA ALA A 185 -30.50 -42.38 -2.29
C ALA A 185 -30.03 -43.79 -1.92
N LEU A 186 -28.73 -43.99 -1.73
CA LEU A 186 -28.15 -45.24 -1.23
C LEU A 186 -28.70 -45.57 0.17
N GLU A 187 -28.67 -44.65 1.14
CA GLU A 187 -29.18 -44.88 2.50
C GLU A 187 -30.65 -45.34 2.46
N ARG A 188 -31.51 -44.64 1.70
CA ARG A 188 -32.92 -44.99 1.57
C ARG A 188 -33.15 -46.34 0.90
N SER A 189 -32.29 -46.72 -0.05
CA SER A 189 -32.41 -47.99 -0.77
C SER A 189 -31.92 -49.16 0.07
N VAL A 190 -30.87 -48.97 0.89
CA VAL A 190 -30.39 -49.96 1.86
C VAL A 190 -31.44 -50.26 2.93
N MET A 191 -32.21 -49.26 3.37
CA MET A 191 -33.29 -49.43 4.36
C MET A 191 -34.42 -50.36 3.91
N ILE A 192 -34.58 -50.56 2.60
CA ILE A 192 -35.62 -51.44 2.01
C ILE A 192 -35.05 -52.73 1.42
N ALA A 193 -33.73 -52.93 1.47
CA ALA A 193 -33.09 -54.12 0.92
C ALA A 193 -33.44 -55.36 1.74
N GLU A 194 -33.75 -56.46 1.05
CA GLU A 194 -34.19 -57.71 1.68
C GLU A 194 -33.02 -58.63 2.05
N ASP A 195 -31.91 -58.56 1.31
CA ASP A 195 -30.73 -59.41 1.50
C ASP A 195 -29.41 -58.66 1.21
N ALA A 196 -28.28 -59.32 1.52
CA ALA A 196 -26.95 -58.78 1.34
C ALA A 196 -26.55 -58.63 -0.14
N ASP A 197 -27.11 -59.45 -1.04
CA ASP A 197 -26.82 -59.38 -2.47
C ASP A 197 -27.42 -58.09 -3.08
N ALA A 198 -28.63 -57.71 -2.66
CA ALA A 198 -29.25 -56.44 -3.01
C ALA A 198 -28.41 -55.24 -2.51
N VAL A 199 -27.89 -55.31 -1.28
CA VAL A 199 -26.97 -54.29 -0.75
C VAL A 199 -25.71 -54.18 -1.61
N ALA A 200 -25.08 -55.30 -1.94
CA ALA A 200 -23.88 -55.32 -2.79
C ALA A 200 -24.12 -54.67 -4.16
N ALA A 201 -25.27 -54.94 -4.78
CA ALA A 201 -25.66 -54.32 -6.05
C ALA A 201 -25.85 -52.79 -5.91
N LEU A 202 -26.56 -52.33 -4.88
CA LEU A 202 -26.79 -50.89 -4.62
C LEU A 202 -25.47 -50.12 -4.42
N PHE A 203 -24.50 -50.71 -3.72
CA PHE A 203 -23.17 -50.12 -3.58
C PHE A 203 -22.41 -50.10 -4.91
N GLY A 204 -22.51 -51.14 -5.75
CA GLY A 204 -21.92 -51.16 -7.09
C GLY A 204 -22.45 -50.05 -8.01
N ASP A 205 -23.77 -49.83 -8.01
CA ASP A 205 -24.41 -48.75 -8.76
C ASP A 205 -24.03 -47.36 -8.22
N THR A 206 -23.91 -47.25 -6.90
CA THR A 206 -23.47 -46.01 -6.24
C THR A 206 -22.02 -45.68 -6.58
N VAL A 207 -21.11 -46.65 -6.52
CA VAL A 207 -19.71 -46.47 -6.95
C VAL A 207 -19.67 -46.00 -8.40
N THR A 208 -20.42 -46.64 -9.30
CA THR A 208 -20.48 -46.26 -10.72
C THR A 208 -20.97 -44.82 -10.89
N SER A 209 -22.01 -44.42 -10.15
CA SER A 209 -22.55 -43.06 -10.18
C SER A 209 -21.54 -42.02 -9.67
N LEU A 210 -20.86 -42.29 -8.56
CA LEU A 210 -19.87 -41.39 -7.98
C LEU A 210 -18.61 -41.27 -8.85
N VAL A 211 -18.15 -42.37 -9.45
CA VAL A 211 -17.05 -42.35 -10.44
C VAL A 211 -17.42 -41.46 -11.62
N SER A 212 -18.66 -41.52 -12.11
CA SER A 212 -19.12 -40.68 -13.22
C SER A 212 -19.20 -39.19 -12.88
N LEU A 213 -19.32 -38.83 -11.59
CA LEU A 213 -19.29 -37.45 -11.13
C LEU A 213 -17.85 -36.90 -11.02
N GLY A 214 -16.87 -37.74 -10.66
CA GLY A 214 -15.48 -37.33 -10.44
C GLY A 214 -14.55 -37.47 -11.64
N VAL A 215 -14.81 -38.43 -12.52
CA VAL A 215 -13.94 -38.75 -13.66
C VAL A 215 -14.59 -38.29 -14.96
N PRO A 216 -13.98 -37.33 -15.69
CA PRO A 216 -14.47 -36.94 -17.01
C PRO A 216 -14.54 -38.15 -17.96
N GLN A 217 -15.59 -38.24 -18.78
CA GLN A 217 -15.76 -39.33 -19.75
C GLN A 217 -14.63 -39.43 -20.79
N SER A 218 -13.79 -38.39 -20.91
CA SER A 218 -12.62 -38.35 -21.78
C SER A 218 -11.36 -38.99 -21.19
N GLU A 219 -11.35 -39.34 -19.91
CA GLU A 219 -10.19 -39.96 -19.25
C GLU A 219 -9.97 -41.41 -19.73
N PRO A 220 -8.73 -41.90 -19.73
CA PRO A 220 -8.43 -43.28 -20.09
C PRO A 220 -9.07 -44.26 -19.10
N GLN A 221 -9.39 -45.46 -19.60
CA GLN A 221 -10.06 -46.51 -18.82
C GLN A 221 -9.30 -46.90 -17.53
N SER A 222 -7.98 -46.73 -17.51
CA SER A 222 -7.16 -46.93 -16.29
C SER A 222 -7.52 -45.97 -15.16
N SER A 223 -7.87 -44.71 -15.46
CA SER A 223 -8.29 -43.71 -14.47
C SER A 223 -9.65 -44.10 -13.87
N VAL A 224 -10.58 -44.58 -14.71
CA VAL A 224 -11.89 -45.07 -14.26
C VAL A 224 -11.74 -46.26 -13.32
N VAL A 225 -10.91 -47.25 -13.67
CA VAL A 225 -10.65 -48.42 -12.81
C VAL A 225 -10.05 -47.99 -11.46
N SER A 226 -9.07 -47.10 -11.47
CA SER A 226 -8.46 -46.59 -10.23
C SER A 226 -9.48 -45.84 -9.36
N ALA A 227 -10.36 -45.04 -9.97
CA ALA A 227 -11.42 -44.33 -9.25
C ALA A 227 -12.45 -45.29 -8.65
N THR A 228 -12.87 -46.30 -9.43
CA THR A 228 -13.78 -47.35 -8.96
C THR A 228 -13.19 -48.07 -7.75
N THR A 229 -11.93 -48.50 -7.79
CA THR A 229 -11.27 -49.15 -6.66
C THR A 229 -11.26 -48.24 -5.43
N HIS A 230 -10.83 -46.99 -5.59
CA HIS A 230 -10.71 -46.07 -4.46
C HIS A 230 -12.05 -45.71 -3.82
N ILE A 231 -13.08 -45.40 -4.64
CA ILE A 231 -14.43 -45.11 -4.12
C ILE A 231 -15.04 -46.35 -3.46
N THR A 232 -14.75 -47.55 -3.97
CA THR A 232 -15.17 -48.82 -3.33
C THR A 232 -14.53 -48.97 -1.95
N GLU A 233 -13.24 -48.67 -1.81
CA GLU A 233 -12.53 -48.69 -0.52
C GLU A 233 -13.14 -47.67 0.46
N LEU A 234 -13.41 -46.45 0.01
CA LEU A 234 -14.03 -45.39 0.84
C LEU A 234 -15.44 -45.76 1.32
N LEU A 235 -16.21 -46.52 0.54
CA LEU A 235 -17.55 -47.00 0.91
C LEU A 235 -17.54 -48.34 1.67
N GLY A 236 -16.38 -48.95 1.88
CA GLY A 236 -16.27 -50.29 2.48
C GLY A 236 -16.86 -50.40 3.88
N GLY A 237 -16.63 -49.40 4.74
CA GLY A 237 -17.22 -49.34 6.09
C GLY A 237 -18.74 -49.26 6.06
N ALA A 238 -19.28 -48.32 5.28
CA ALA A 238 -20.73 -48.17 5.08
C ALA A 238 -21.38 -49.45 4.52
N ARG A 239 -20.69 -50.15 3.60
CA ARG A 239 -21.19 -51.42 3.05
C ARG A 239 -21.30 -52.51 4.11
N ALA A 240 -20.28 -52.67 4.95
CA ALA A 240 -20.29 -53.67 6.02
C ALA A 240 -21.45 -53.43 7.02
N GLU A 241 -21.70 -52.16 7.37
CA GLU A 241 -22.81 -51.77 8.25
C GLU A 241 -24.19 -51.95 7.59
N ALA A 242 -24.28 -51.72 6.28
CA ALA A 242 -25.50 -51.99 5.50
C ALA A 242 -25.81 -53.50 5.44
N GLU A 243 -24.80 -54.35 5.22
CA GLU A 243 -24.96 -55.81 5.24
C GLU A 243 -25.37 -56.31 6.66
N ALA A 244 -24.78 -55.73 7.71
CA ALA A 244 -25.15 -56.01 9.10
C ALA A 244 -26.59 -55.56 9.42
N LEU A 245 -27.05 -54.44 8.86
CA LEU A 245 -28.41 -53.94 9.02
C LEU A 245 -29.46 -54.91 8.48
N VAL A 246 -29.21 -55.49 7.30
CA VAL A 246 -30.14 -56.44 6.67
C VAL A 246 -30.14 -57.79 7.40
N ALA A 247 -28.99 -58.23 7.89
CA ALA A 247 -28.86 -59.45 8.69
C ALA A 247 -29.48 -59.32 10.10
N ALA A 248 -29.59 -58.10 10.63
CA ALA A 248 -30.13 -57.85 11.96
C ALA A 248 -31.66 -57.99 12.00
N GLY A 249 -32.15 -58.72 13.03
CA GLY A 249 -33.57 -58.73 13.36
C GLY A 249 -34.08 -57.33 13.74
N GLU A 250 -35.38 -57.08 13.56
CA GLU A 250 -36.00 -55.74 13.64
C GLU A 250 -35.58 -54.91 14.87
N LYS A 251 -35.49 -55.54 16.05
CA LYS A 251 -35.10 -54.88 17.31
C LYS A 251 -33.60 -54.52 17.41
N ALA A 252 -32.75 -55.12 16.59
CA ALA A 252 -31.30 -54.91 16.58
C ALA A 252 -30.85 -53.96 15.45
N ARG A 253 -31.75 -53.50 14.58
CA ARG A 253 -31.43 -52.65 13.41
C ARG A 253 -30.98 -51.23 13.74
N GLU A 254 -31.29 -50.74 14.94
CA GLU A 254 -30.99 -49.35 15.30
C GLU A 254 -29.48 -49.05 15.32
N ILE A 255 -28.67 -50.00 15.81
CA ILE A 255 -27.22 -49.79 15.94
C ILE A 255 -26.55 -49.76 14.55
N PRO A 256 -26.71 -50.77 13.67
CA PRO A 256 -26.15 -50.73 12.32
C PRO A 256 -26.62 -49.52 11.51
N LEU A 257 -27.87 -49.08 11.68
CA LEU A 257 -28.38 -47.89 10.99
C LEU A 257 -27.64 -46.62 11.41
N ARG A 258 -27.35 -46.45 12.71
CA ARG A 258 -26.58 -45.30 13.19
C ARG A 258 -25.13 -45.33 12.69
N LEU A 259 -24.50 -46.52 12.71
CA LEU A 259 -23.15 -46.70 12.19
C LEU A 259 -23.07 -46.45 10.69
N LEU A 260 -24.03 -46.99 9.92
CA LEU A 260 -24.16 -46.73 8.48
C LEU A 260 -24.19 -45.23 8.17
N ARG A 261 -24.97 -44.44 8.91
CA ARG A 261 -25.04 -42.98 8.71
C ARG A 261 -23.70 -42.30 8.97
N ILE A 262 -23.00 -42.69 10.04
CA ILE A 262 -21.68 -42.14 10.38
C ILE A 262 -20.67 -42.48 9.28
N GLU A 263 -20.66 -43.73 8.82
CA GLU A 263 -19.76 -44.19 7.75
C GLU A 263 -20.07 -43.51 6.41
N LEU A 264 -21.35 -43.31 6.07
CA LEU A 264 -21.76 -42.57 4.88
C LEU A 264 -21.37 -41.08 4.96
N GLU A 265 -21.44 -40.47 6.14
CA GLU A 265 -20.99 -39.09 6.35
C GLU A 265 -19.47 -38.95 6.19
N GLN A 266 -18.70 -39.91 6.73
CA GLN A 266 -17.24 -39.96 6.55
C GLN A 266 -16.86 -40.22 5.09
N ALA A 267 -17.52 -41.18 4.43
CA ALA A 267 -17.32 -41.47 3.02
C ALA A 267 -17.68 -40.27 2.15
N ARG A 268 -18.76 -39.54 2.46
CA ARG A 268 -19.13 -38.30 1.75
C ARG A 268 -18.01 -37.28 1.77
N ALA A 269 -17.41 -37.02 2.93
CA ALA A 269 -16.30 -36.09 3.06
C ALA A 269 -15.09 -36.53 2.23
N ALA A 270 -14.71 -37.81 2.30
CA ALA A 270 -13.59 -38.35 1.55
C ALA A 270 -13.82 -38.35 0.02
N ILE A 271 -15.03 -38.70 -0.42
CA ILE A 271 -15.40 -38.73 -1.84
C ILE A 271 -15.47 -37.31 -2.41
N LEU A 272 -15.97 -36.35 -1.63
CA LEU A 272 -15.98 -34.94 -2.01
C LEU A 272 -14.57 -34.40 -2.23
N ASP A 273 -13.63 -34.80 -1.37
CA ASP A 273 -12.22 -34.46 -1.52
C ASP A 273 -11.65 -35.07 -2.79
N TYR A 274 -11.90 -36.37 -3.02
CA TYR A 274 -11.47 -37.08 -4.22
C TYR A 274 -12.01 -36.46 -5.52
N VAL A 275 -13.31 -36.18 -5.59
CA VAL A 275 -14.01 -35.62 -6.76
C VAL A 275 -13.54 -34.19 -7.06
N ALA A 276 -13.18 -33.41 -6.05
CA ALA A 276 -12.73 -32.03 -6.23
C ALA A 276 -11.29 -31.94 -6.81
N VAL A 277 -10.41 -32.89 -6.47
CA VAL A 277 -8.97 -32.84 -6.79
C VAL A 277 -8.66 -32.66 -8.28
N PRO A 278 -9.27 -33.40 -9.23
CA PRO A 278 -9.00 -33.23 -10.66
C PRO A 278 -9.34 -31.83 -11.17
N THR A 279 -10.49 -31.31 -10.74
CA THR A 279 -10.95 -29.96 -11.11
C THR A 279 -10.00 -28.89 -10.56
N LEU A 280 -9.62 -28.99 -9.28
CA LEU A 280 -8.68 -28.08 -8.64
C LEU A 280 -7.30 -28.14 -9.29
N SER A 281 -6.79 -29.33 -9.58
CA SER A 281 -5.52 -29.55 -10.28
C SER A 281 -5.54 -28.95 -11.69
N GLY A 282 -6.65 -29.09 -12.41
CA GLY A 282 -6.87 -28.47 -13.72
C GLY A 282 -6.83 -26.94 -13.65
N ARG A 283 -7.41 -26.34 -12.61
CA ARG A 283 -7.35 -24.89 -12.39
C ARG A 283 -5.95 -24.41 -12.02
N VAL A 284 -5.21 -25.15 -11.19
CA VAL A 284 -3.80 -24.84 -10.88
C VAL A 284 -2.95 -24.88 -12.16
N ALA A 285 -3.13 -25.88 -13.02
CA ALA A 285 -2.45 -25.94 -14.32
C ALA A 285 -2.87 -24.79 -15.26
N GLY A 286 -4.12 -24.33 -15.17
CA GLY A 286 -4.59 -23.12 -15.85
C GLY A 286 -3.86 -21.87 -15.37
N LEU A 287 -3.72 -21.69 -14.04
CA LEU A 287 -2.94 -20.61 -13.44
C LEU A 287 -1.46 -20.67 -13.80
N ASP A 288 -0.87 -21.86 -13.87
CA ASP A 288 0.53 -22.07 -14.29
C ASP A 288 0.74 -21.58 -15.73
N LYS A 289 -0.15 -21.95 -16.65
CA LYS A 289 -0.12 -21.45 -18.04
C LYS A 289 -0.33 -19.94 -18.11
N ALA A 290 -1.26 -19.40 -17.32
CA ALA A 290 -1.51 -17.96 -17.26
C ALA A 290 -0.26 -17.22 -16.76
N ALA A 291 0.40 -17.71 -15.71
CA ALA A 291 1.65 -17.17 -15.21
C ALA A 291 2.76 -17.21 -16.26
N GLN A 292 2.94 -18.35 -16.95
CA GLN A 292 3.94 -18.45 -18.03
C GLN A 292 3.65 -17.46 -19.16
N SER A 293 2.37 -17.25 -19.51
CA SER A 293 1.98 -16.27 -20.54
C SER A 293 2.26 -14.82 -20.13
N LEU A 294 2.25 -14.53 -18.83
CA LEU A 294 2.65 -13.23 -18.25
C LEU A 294 4.18 -13.06 -18.17
N GLY A 295 4.96 -14.03 -18.67
CA GLY A 295 6.43 -13.97 -18.68
C GLY A 295 7.09 -14.49 -17.40
N TYR A 296 6.34 -15.08 -16.47
CA TYR A 296 6.93 -15.74 -15.31
C TYR A 296 7.70 -16.99 -15.77
N GLY A 297 9.03 -16.93 -15.65
CA GLY A 297 9.91 -18.04 -16.06
C GLY A 297 9.80 -19.27 -15.13
N PRO A 298 10.35 -20.42 -15.54
CA PRO A 298 10.30 -21.67 -14.76
C PRO A 298 10.98 -21.59 -13.38
N LYS A 299 11.88 -20.61 -13.20
CA LYS A 299 12.58 -20.35 -11.95
C LYS A 299 11.91 -19.28 -11.09
N SER A 300 10.74 -18.79 -11.48
CA SER A 300 9.99 -17.82 -10.67
C SER A 300 9.36 -18.50 -9.46
N ASP A 301 9.25 -17.77 -8.36
CA ASP A 301 8.65 -18.27 -7.12
C ASP A 301 7.17 -18.62 -7.32
N ILE A 302 6.45 -17.88 -8.17
CA ILE A 302 5.06 -18.19 -8.58
C ILE A 302 4.96 -19.59 -9.20
N ILE A 303 5.77 -19.89 -10.22
CA ILE A 303 5.72 -21.17 -10.93
C ILE A 303 6.14 -22.31 -9.98
N GLY A 304 7.17 -22.09 -9.16
CA GLY A 304 7.57 -23.04 -8.12
C GLY A 304 6.46 -23.32 -7.09
N THR A 305 5.73 -22.28 -6.68
CA THR A 305 4.62 -22.38 -5.73
C THR A 305 3.41 -23.09 -6.33
N LEU A 306 3.03 -22.76 -7.58
CA LEU A 306 1.96 -23.45 -8.31
C LEU A 306 2.27 -24.93 -8.53
N THR A 307 3.54 -25.26 -8.86
CA THR A 307 4.00 -26.64 -8.97
C THR A 307 3.84 -27.39 -7.65
N ARG A 308 4.29 -26.78 -6.54
CA ARG A 308 4.15 -27.39 -5.21
C ARG A 308 2.68 -27.51 -4.77
N ILE A 309 1.79 -26.57 -5.13
CA ILE A 309 0.34 -26.71 -4.92
C ILE A 309 -0.18 -27.92 -5.71
N SER A 310 0.21 -28.07 -6.97
CA SER A 310 -0.20 -29.23 -7.78
C SER A 310 0.31 -30.54 -7.21
N GLU A 311 1.52 -30.58 -6.63
CA GLU A 311 2.06 -31.76 -5.95
C GLU A 311 1.27 -32.06 -4.67
N GLU A 312 0.95 -31.04 -3.87
CA GLU A 312 0.17 -31.19 -2.64
C GLU A 312 -1.23 -31.73 -2.90
N LEU A 313 -1.87 -31.27 -3.97
CA LEU A 313 -3.19 -31.75 -4.39
C LEU A 313 -3.18 -33.17 -4.97
N ARG A 314 -2.02 -33.69 -5.39
CA ARG A 314 -1.86 -35.05 -5.92
C ARG A 314 -1.53 -36.09 -4.86
N LYS A 315 -1.30 -35.68 -3.61
CA LYS A 315 -1.09 -36.62 -2.51
C LYS A 315 -2.38 -37.37 -2.20
N ASP A 316 -2.26 -38.58 -1.68
CA ASP A 316 -3.39 -39.43 -1.26
C ASP A 316 -4.30 -38.72 -0.24
N GLN A 317 -3.73 -37.83 0.58
CA GLN A 317 -4.45 -36.94 1.49
C GLN A 317 -4.06 -35.48 1.18
N PRO A 318 -4.80 -34.79 0.30
CA PRO A 318 -4.45 -33.44 -0.12
C PRO A 318 -4.61 -32.43 1.01
N ASN A 319 -3.53 -31.72 1.38
CA ASN A 319 -3.61 -30.64 2.35
C ASN A 319 -4.09 -29.34 1.70
N ARG A 320 -5.41 -29.21 1.54
CA ARG A 320 -6.05 -28.05 0.90
C ARG A 320 -5.83 -26.74 1.64
N ALA A 321 -5.75 -26.78 2.97
CA ALA A 321 -5.47 -25.59 3.78
C ALA A 321 -4.08 -25.04 3.47
N LEU A 322 -3.07 -25.91 3.37
CA LEU A 322 -1.72 -25.53 2.95
C LEU A 322 -1.71 -24.99 1.51
N ALA A 323 -2.41 -25.65 0.58
CA ALA A 323 -2.53 -25.17 -0.80
C ALA A 323 -3.18 -23.77 -0.86
N ALA A 324 -4.20 -23.50 -0.04
CA ALA A 324 -4.84 -22.20 0.06
C ALA A 324 -3.91 -21.12 0.64
N GLU A 325 -3.09 -21.44 1.65
CA GLU A 325 -2.06 -20.54 2.19
C GLU A 325 -1.00 -20.22 1.12
N MET A 326 -0.61 -21.21 0.31
CA MET A 326 0.33 -21.01 -0.78
C MET A 326 -0.23 -20.11 -1.89
N LEU A 327 -1.55 -20.16 -2.15
CA LEU A 327 -2.19 -19.21 -3.08
C LEU A 327 -2.20 -17.77 -2.56
N ASP A 328 -2.24 -17.56 -1.23
CA ASP A 328 -2.06 -16.21 -0.67
C ASP A 328 -0.67 -15.66 -0.98
N ARG A 329 0.37 -16.49 -0.91
CA ARG A 329 1.73 -16.07 -1.32
C ARG A 329 1.79 -15.69 -2.79
N ILE A 330 1.12 -16.43 -3.67
CA ILE A 330 1.01 -16.10 -5.10
C ILE A 330 0.26 -14.78 -5.30
N ARG A 331 -0.87 -14.58 -4.61
CA ARG A 331 -1.60 -13.31 -4.64
C ARG A 331 -0.72 -12.15 -4.20
N ASP A 332 -0.02 -12.29 -3.08
CA ASP A 332 0.86 -11.27 -2.53
C ASP A 332 2.03 -10.96 -3.46
N GLU A 333 2.56 -11.97 -4.15
CA GLU A 333 3.63 -11.78 -5.15
C GLU A 333 3.09 -11.03 -6.38
N ILE A 334 1.94 -11.44 -6.93
CA ILE A 334 1.31 -10.77 -8.08
C ILE A 334 0.94 -9.31 -7.73
N GLN A 335 0.39 -9.07 -6.54
CA GLN A 335 0.10 -7.72 -6.04
C GLN A 335 1.39 -6.93 -5.78
N GLY A 336 2.43 -7.61 -5.27
CA GLY A 336 3.75 -7.06 -5.01
C GLY A 336 4.45 -6.52 -6.26
N VAL A 337 4.17 -7.08 -7.45
CA VAL A 337 4.71 -6.55 -8.73
C VAL A 337 4.21 -5.13 -9.03
N ARG A 338 3.08 -4.68 -8.43
CA ARG A 338 2.64 -3.28 -8.55
C ARG A 338 3.44 -2.31 -7.68
N LYS A 339 4.26 -2.80 -6.76
CA LYS A 339 5.10 -1.94 -5.94
C LYS A 339 6.25 -1.45 -6.83
N SER A 340 6.30 -0.14 -7.07
CA SER A 340 7.42 0.56 -7.71
C SER A 340 8.75 0.00 -7.17
N LEU A 341 9.80 -0.05 -7.99
CA LEU A 341 11.12 -0.57 -7.58
C LEU A 341 11.62 0.10 -6.29
N PHE A 342 11.21 1.35 -6.05
CA PHE A 342 11.49 2.10 -4.82
C PHE A 342 10.82 1.51 -3.58
N TRP A 343 9.71 0.79 -3.69
CA TRP A 343 8.98 0.21 -2.58
C TRP A 343 9.30 -1.27 -2.33
N ARG A 344 9.98 -1.92 -3.29
CA ARG A 344 10.47 -3.29 -3.11
C ARG A 344 11.72 -3.33 -2.23
N ASP A 345 12.56 -2.31 -2.33
CA ASP A 345 13.75 -2.16 -1.49
C ASP A 345 13.45 -1.17 -0.35
N PRO A 346 13.55 -1.59 0.93
CA PRO A 346 13.32 -0.71 2.06
C PRO A 346 14.21 0.54 2.04
N VAL A 347 15.42 0.49 1.46
CA VAL A 347 16.32 1.65 1.38
C VAL A 347 15.82 2.68 0.37
N LEU A 348 15.36 2.21 -0.79
CA LEU A 348 14.83 3.08 -1.85
C LEU A 348 13.51 3.74 -1.43
N LEU A 349 12.75 3.08 -0.56
CA LEU A 349 11.49 3.58 -0.01
C LEU A 349 11.74 4.84 0.83
N TRP A 350 12.76 4.81 1.70
CA TRP A 350 13.16 5.98 2.48
C TRP A 350 13.68 7.11 1.60
N LEU A 351 14.40 6.81 0.53
CA LEU A 351 14.85 7.82 -0.43
C LEU A 351 13.66 8.53 -1.10
N GLU A 352 12.61 7.79 -1.44
CA GLU A 352 11.40 8.36 -2.00
C GLU A 352 10.66 9.25 -0.98
N VAL A 353 10.51 8.80 0.27
CA VAL A 353 9.95 9.62 1.36
C VAL A 353 10.75 10.91 1.57
N ILE A 354 12.08 10.83 1.56
CA ILE A 354 12.98 11.99 1.65
C ILE A 354 12.76 12.93 0.46
N ALA A 355 12.71 12.41 -0.77
CA ALA A 355 12.50 13.22 -1.97
C ALA A 355 11.16 13.97 -1.93
N TRP A 356 10.08 13.30 -1.52
CA TRP A 356 8.75 13.92 -1.44
C TRP A 356 8.62 14.93 -0.29
N SER A 357 9.23 14.66 0.86
CA SER A 357 9.30 15.65 1.95
C SER A 357 10.10 16.89 1.55
N LEU A 358 11.20 16.71 0.80
CA LEU A 358 11.99 17.79 0.24
C LEU A 358 11.19 18.60 -0.78
N ALA A 359 10.41 17.93 -1.64
CA ALA A 359 9.51 18.59 -2.57
C ALA A 359 8.45 19.45 -1.83
N GLY A 360 7.88 18.95 -0.73
CA GLY A 360 6.91 19.68 0.09
C GLY A 360 7.48 20.97 0.71
N ILE A 361 8.69 20.92 1.27
CA ILE A 361 9.31 22.11 1.85
C ILE A 361 9.72 23.12 0.77
N LEU A 362 10.20 22.64 -0.39
CA LEU A 362 10.52 23.49 -1.53
C LEU A 362 9.27 24.16 -2.11
N ALA A 363 8.14 23.45 -2.20
CA ALA A 363 6.85 24.01 -2.60
C ALA A 363 6.41 25.14 -1.66
N THR A 364 6.56 24.95 -0.35
CA THR A 364 6.23 25.97 0.66
C THR A 364 7.14 27.20 0.54
N ARG A 365 8.43 26.99 0.25
CA ARG A 365 9.37 28.09 -0.03
C ARG A 365 8.99 28.83 -1.32
N LEU A 366 8.55 28.11 -2.35
CA LEU A 366 8.10 28.71 -3.60
C LEU A 366 6.85 29.58 -3.37
N MET A 367 5.90 29.10 -2.58
CA MET A 367 4.70 29.86 -2.19
C MET A 367 5.04 31.11 -1.37
N SER A 368 5.95 31.00 -0.39
CA SER A 368 6.34 32.15 0.44
C SER A 368 7.13 33.19 -0.34
N ALA A 369 8.05 32.76 -1.20
CA ALA A 369 8.77 33.65 -2.10
C ALA A 369 7.85 34.30 -3.15
N GLY A 370 6.87 33.56 -3.68
CA GLY A 370 5.84 34.10 -4.58
C GLY A 370 4.97 35.16 -3.90
N ARG A 371 4.53 34.92 -2.66
CA ARG A 371 3.82 35.93 -1.85
C ARG A 371 4.69 37.17 -1.61
N TYR A 372 5.98 36.98 -1.34
CA TYR A 372 6.91 38.08 -1.15
C TYR A 372 7.02 38.97 -2.40
N ILE A 373 7.14 38.37 -3.59
CA ILE A 373 7.18 39.14 -4.84
C ILE A 373 5.93 40.01 -4.98
N GLY A 374 4.76 39.50 -4.55
CA GLY A 374 3.51 40.25 -4.55
C GLY A 374 3.38 41.34 -3.47
N THR A 375 4.06 41.23 -2.32
CA THR A 375 3.88 42.15 -1.17
C THR A 375 5.10 42.99 -0.79
N HIS A 376 6.26 42.75 -1.41
CA HIS A 376 7.51 43.51 -1.24
C HIS A 376 8.09 43.61 0.19
N GLN A 377 7.70 42.75 1.15
CA GLN A 377 8.28 42.74 2.50
C GLN A 377 9.15 41.49 2.77
N PHE A 378 10.47 41.56 2.55
CA PHE A 378 11.40 40.45 2.84
C PHE A 378 12.32 40.84 3.98
N LYS A 379 12.26 40.07 5.06
CA LYS A 379 13.23 40.15 6.13
C LYS A 379 14.38 39.19 5.81
N PRO A 380 15.61 39.67 5.61
CA PRO A 380 16.76 38.82 5.27
C PRO A 380 17.07 37.75 6.33
N GLU A 381 16.64 37.98 7.58
CA GLU A 381 16.70 37.01 8.68
C GLU A 381 15.97 35.69 8.36
N TRP A 382 14.96 35.73 7.48
CA TRP A 382 14.18 34.55 7.13
C TRP A 382 14.95 33.58 6.24
N ASP A 383 15.93 34.04 5.46
CA ASP A 383 16.63 33.18 4.50
C ASP A 383 17.46 32.09 5.20
N ARG A 384 18.14 32.43 6.29
CA ARG A 384 18.90 31.46 7.12
C ARG A 384 17.98 30.41 7.72
N TRP A 385 16.83 30.84 8.20
CA TRP A 385 15.83 29.96 8.79
C TRP A 385 15.23 28.99 7.76
N TRP A 386 15.04 29.44 6.51
CA TRP A 386 14.59 28.58 5.42
C TRP A 386 15.59 27.49 5.06
N TRP A 387 16.89 27.79 5.03
CA TRP A 387 17.90 26.77 4.77
C TRP A 387 17.95 25.70 5.87
N ALA A 388 17.79 26.10 7.13
CA ALA A 388 17.66 25.15 8.23
C ALA A 388 16.45 24.21 8.03
N LYS A 389 15.32 24.73 7.52
CA LYS A 389 14.12 23.92 7.24
C LYS A 389 14.28 22.92 6.10
N ILE A 390 15.07 23.25 5.08
CA ILE A 390 15.33 22.33 3.96
C ILE A 390 16.04 21.07 4.44
N VAL A 391 16.95 21.20 5.41
CA VAL A 391 17.64 20.05 6.03
C VAL A 391 16.75 19.37 7.06
N LEU A 392 16.01 20.14 7.85
CA LEU A 392 15.17 19.61 8.93
C LEU A 392 13.95 18.84 8.43
N ALA A 393 13.33 19.26 7.32
CA ALA A 393 12.09 18.63 6.83
C ALA A 393 12.29 17.14 6.47
N PRO A 394 13.30 16.73 5.68
CA PRO A 394 13.61 15.32 5.47
C PRO A 394 13.96 14.58 6.76
N LEU A 395 14.76 15.21 7.64
CA LEU A 395 15.17 14.61 8.90
C LEU A 395 13.97 14.32 9.82
N MET A 396 12.92 15.13 9.74
CA MET A 396 11.67 14.96 10.49
C MET A 396 10.67 14.03 9.81
N ALA A 397 10.66 13.99 8.47
CA ALA A 397 9.77 13.11 7.72
C ALA A 397 10.11 11.63 7.95
N ILE A 398 11.41 11.28 8.03
CA ILE A 398 11.87 9.90 8.27
C ILE A 398 11.26 9.31 9.57
N PRO A 399 11.46 9.91 10.77
CA PRO A 399 10.93 9.33 12.00
C PRO A 399 9.41 9.35 12.04
N ILE A 400 8.73 10.37 11.49
CA ILE A 400 7.26 10.41 11.48
C ILE A 400 6.68 9.32 10.57
N VAL A 401 7.22 9.18 9.36
CA VAL A 401 6.75 8.14 8.43
C VAL A 401 7.11 6.76 8.98
N ALA A 402 8.30 6.57 9.55
CA ALA A 402 8.67 5.34 10.26
C ALA A 402 7.72 5.04 11.42
N PHE A 403 7.41 6.03 12.25
CA PHE A 403 6.46 5.90 13.33
C PHE A 403 5.09 5.45 12.80
N LEU A 404 4.55 6.12 11.78
CA LEU A 404 3.26 5.76 11.17
C LEU A 404 3.27 4.42 10.40
N THR A 405 4.44 3.96 9.96
CA THR A 405 4.60 2.69 9.24
C THR A 405 4.70 1.51 10.21
N TYR A 406 5.43 1.69 11.32
CA TYR A 406 5.72 0.60 12.25
C TYR A 406 4.80 0.57 13.47
N LEU A 407 4.20 1.69 13.85
CA LEU A 407 3.25 1.73 14.96
C LEU A 407 1.83 1.69 14.43
N THR A 408 1.16 0.60 14.79
CA THR A 408 -0.27 0.44 14.60
C THR A 408 -0.98 1.24 15.69
N ILE A 409 -1.51 2.41 15.34
CA ILE A 409 -2.34 3.16 16.27
C ILE A 409 -3.75 2.57 16.17
N ASP A 410 -4.11 1.72 17.13
CA ASP A 410 -5.48 1.24 17.29
C ASP A 410 -6.29 2.32 18.00
N VAL A 411 -6.98 3.17 17.23
CA VAL A 411 -7.91 4.15 17.79
C VAL A 411 -9.22 3.42 18.08
N GLN A 412 -9.30 2.79 19.26
CA GLN A 412 -10.54 2.24 19.78
C GLN A 412 -11.45 3.39 20.24
N SER A 413 -12.26 3.89 19.31
CA SER A 413 -13.43 4.70 19.65
C SER A 413 -14.49 3.78 20.23
N ARG A 414 -14.99 4.09 21.43
CA ARG A 414 -15.89 3.20 22.23
C ARG A 414 -17.15 2.74 21.50
N ASP A 415 -17.57 3.40 20.41
CA ASP A 415 -18.82 3.11 19.70
C ASP A 415 -18.69 2.93 18.18
N THR A 416 -17.48 2.98 17.60
CA THR A 416 -17.27 2.80 16.15
C THR A 416 -16.09 1.88 15.89
N LEU A 417 -16.30 0.84 15.07
CA LEU A 417 -15.28 -0.07 14.50
C LEU A 417 -13.90 0.58 14.49
N GLY A 418 -12.97 0.05 15.30
CA GLY A 418 -11.63 0.60 15.46
C GLY A 418 -10.96 0.81 14.11
N ILE A 419 -10.62 2.06 13.79
CA ILE A 419 -9.90 2.37 12.56
C ILE A 419 -8.42 2.15 12.89
N GLN A 420 -7.89 1.01 12.47
CA GLN A 420 -6.47 0.73 12.54
C GLN A 420 -5.78 1.56 11.45
N VAL A 421 -5.15 2.67 11.84
CA VAL A 421 -4.34 3.47 10.92
C VAL A 421 -2.92 2.92 10.96
N SER A 422 -2.60 2.05 10.01
CA SER A 422 -1.26 1.53 9.75
C SER A 422 -0.85 1.94 8.35
N LEU A 423 0.25 2.66 8.16
CA LEU A 423 0.76 2.97 6.81
C LEU A 423 1.44 1.76 6.14
N LYS A 424 1.66 0.66 6.88
CA LYS A 424 2.31 -0.55 6.36
C LYS A 424 1.60 -1.13 5.13
N ASP A 425 0.26 -1.06 5.14
CA ASP A 425 -0.60 -1.67 4.13
C ASP A 425 -1.37 -0.63 3.30
N GLN A 426 -1.04 0.66 3.43
CA GLN A 426 -1.74 1.74 2.73
C GLN A 426 -1.24 1.90 1.29
N PRO A 427 -2.08 2.45 0.39
CA PRO A 427 -1.66 2.78 -0.97
C PRO A 427 -0.44 3.70 -0.94
N ILE A 428 0.47 3.50 -1.89
CA ILE A 428 1.73 4.27 -2.01
C ILE A 428 1.45 5.78 -2.10
N GLU A 429 0.36 6.13 -2.79
CA GLU A 429 -0.11 7.49 -2.98
C GLU A 429 -0.38 8.19 -1.64
N VAL A 430 -0.86 7.43 -0.64
CA VAL A 430 -1.15 7.95 0.69
C VAL A 430 0.15 8.27 1.43
N VAL A 431 1.13 7.37 1.42
CA VAL A 431 2.42 7.58 2.11
C VAL A 431 3.18 8.76 1.51
N ILE A 432 3.22 8.84 0.17
CA ILE A 432 3.83 9.96 -0.56
C ILE A 432 3.13 11.28 -0.21
N SER A 433 1.80 11.30 -0.18
CA SER A 433 1.02 12.48 0.18
C SER A 433 1.34 12.94 1.60
N PHE A 434 1.43 12.01 2.57
CA PHE A 434 1.83 12.34 3.93
C PHE A 434 3.25 12.89 4.01
N ALA A 435 4.22 12.28 3.33
CA ALA A 435 5.60 12.77 3.29
C ALA A 435 5.66 14.21 2.73
N PHE A 436 4.93 14.48 1.65
CA PHE A 436 4.82 15.81 1.06
C PHE A 436 4.17 16.83 2.00
N ILE A 437 3.04 16.47 2.63
CA ILE A 437 2.32 17.33 3.60
C ILE A 437 3.21 17.64 4.80
N ILE A 438 3.91 16.64 5.37
CA ILE A 438 4.86 16.83 6.47
C ILE A 438 5.98 17.78 6.05
N GLY A 439 6.50 17.62 4.83
CA GLY A 439 7.46 18.55 4.24
C GLY A 439 6.93 19.98 4.19
N MET A 440 5.67 20.17 3.77
CA MET A 440 5.02 21.48 3.72
C MET A 440 4.82 22.10 5.12
N PHE A 441 4.39 21.30 6.09
CA PHE A 441 4.02 21.73 7.43
C PHE A 441 5.05 21.35 8.49
N SER A 442 6.34 21.38 8.15
CA SER A 442 7.42 20.92 9.03
C SER A 442 7.42 21.53 10.44
N ASN A 443 7.00 22.80 10.58
CA ASN A 443 6.84 23.44 11.90
C ASN A 443 5.68 22.85 12.73
N GLN A 444 4.56 22.53 12.09
CA GLN A 444 3.43 21.91 12.80
C GLN A 444 3.77 20.46 13.14
N ALA A 445 4.45 19.75 12.24
CA ALA A 445 4.96 18.41 12.50
C ALA A 445 5.96 18.38 13.67
N TYR A 446 6.86 19.38 13.75
CA TYR A 446 7.77 19.55 14.88
C TYR A 446 7.02 19.80 16.20
N LYS A 447 6.07 20.75 16.21
CA LYS A 447 5.24 21.01 17.39
C LYS A 447 4.42 19.78 17.81
N PHE A 448 3.91 19.02 16.85
CA PHE A 448 3.21 17.78 17.11
C PHE A 448 4.11 16.75 17.79
N LEU A 449 5.33 16.54 17.27
CA LEU A 449 6.31 15.65 17.90
C LEU A 449 6.75 16.13 19.28
N GLN A 450 6.95 17.44 19.49
CA GLN A 450 7.23 17.98 20.83
C GLN A 450 6.07 17.72 21.80
N ASN A 451 4.83 17.98 21.37
CA ASN A 451 3.65 17.74 22.19
C ASN A 451 3.44 16.25 22.49
N MET A 452 3.81 15.36 21.57
CA MET A 452 3.80 13.91 21.81
C MET A 452 4.92 13.49 22.74
N ALA A 453 6.15 13.98 22.53
CA ALA A 453 7.29 13.71 23.39
C ALA A 453 6.99 14.13 24.82
N ALA A 454 6.47 15.34 25.04
CA ALA A 454 6.06 15.83 26.35
C ALA A 454 4.92 15.01 27.00
N LYS A 455 4.07 14.34 26.21
CA LYS A 455 3.01 13.47 26.72
C LYS A 455 3.48 12.06 27.06
N ILE A 456 4.46 11.54 26.31
CA ILE A 456 4.99 10.18 26.48
C ILE A 456 6.10 10.16 27.52
N LEU A 457 6.93 11.20 27.50
CA LEU A 457 7.98 11.51 28.46
C LEU A 457 7.55 12.81 29.14
N PRO A 458 6.66 12.75 30.14
CA PRO A 458 6.52 13.87 31.05
C PRO A 458 7.88 14.03 31.72
N GLU A 459 8.70 14.94 31.22
CA GLU A 459 9.78 15.48 32.02
C GLU A 459 9.10 16.09 33.25
N ASP A 460 9.53 15.70 34.44
CA ASP A 460 9.11 16.31 35.70
C ASP A 460 9.55 17.78 35.66
N ASP A 461 8.71 18.61 35.04
CA ASP A 461 8.91 20.03 34.74
C ASP A 461 8.78 20.88 36.02
N ASP A 462 9.54 20.52 37.06
CA ASP A 462 9.75 21.36 38.24
C ASP A 462 10.70 22.53 37.92
N ASP A 463 11.51 22.43 36.86
CA ASP A 463 12.49 23.46 36.49
C ASP A 463 11.93 24.55 35.52
N ALA A 464 10.82 24.31 34.83
CA ALA A 464 10.21 25.29 33.91
C ALA A 464 9.31 26.33 34.62
N LYS A 465 9.06 26.18 35.93
CA LYS A 465 8.43 27.21 36.76
C LYS A 465 9.46 28.09 37.47
N ALA A 466 10.41 28.65 36.73
CA ALA A 466 11.12 29.82 37.21
C ALA A 466 10.11 30.98 37.36
N LYS A 467 9.49 31.09 38.54
CA LYS A 467 8.67 32.24 38.91
C LYS A 467 9.46 33.51 38.57
N PRO A 468 8.92 34.45 37.78
CA PRO A 468 9.60 35.71 37.52
C PRO A 468 9.93 36.35 38.88
N ALA A 469 11.19 36.75 39.07
CA ALA A 469 11.66 37.29 40.33
C ALA A 469 10.70 38.41 40.79
N PRO A 470 10.21 38.37 42.04
CA PRO A 470 9.35 39.43 42.57
C PRO A 470 10.03 40.79 42.42
N ILE A 471 9.27 41.78 41.95
CA ILE A 471 9.74 43.17 41.88
C ILE A 471 9.25 43.85 43.16
N ALA A 472 10.18 44.42 43.92
CA ALA A 472 9.84 45.23 45.09
C ALA A 472 9.04 46.47 44.64
N VAL A 473 7.85 46.64 45.22
CA VAL A 473 6.90 47.70 44.86
C VAL A 473 7.16 48.97 45.67
N GLU A 474 7.79 48.87 46.84
CA GLU A 474 7.96 49.98 47.79
C GLU A 474 9.42 50.25 48.15
N GLU A 475 9.99 51.30 47.56
CA GLU A 475 11.19 51.97 48.11
C GLU A 475 10.84 53.34 48.72
N THR A 476 9.68 53.91 48.39
CA THR A 476 9.18 55.19 48.93
C THR A 476 7.70 55.10 49.33
N PRO A 477 7.28 55.79 50.41
CA PRO A 477 5.87 55.81 50.82
C PRO A 477 4.99 56.41 49.72
N ILE A 478 3.98 55.66 49.29
CA ILE A 478 3.07 56.06 48.20
C ILE A 478 1.93 56.93 48.72
N ALA A 479 1.54 56.76 49.98
CA ALA A 479 0.44 57.50 50.60
C ALA A 479 0.74 59.01 50.70
N GLY A 480 -0.21 59.84 50.29
CA GLY A 480 -0.10 61.30 50.29
C GLY A 480 0.55 61.91 49.04
N ARG A 481 1.03 61.07 48.09
CA ARG A 481 1.55 61.55 46.80
C ARG A 481 0.42 61.75 45.78
N PRO A 482 0.59 62.65 44.78
CA PRO A 482 -0.33 62.78 43.66
C PRO A 482 -0.51 61.45 42.91
N ALA A 483 -1.76 61.08 42.59
CA ALA A 483 -2.08 59.79 42.00
C ALA A 483 -1.52 59.59 40.59
N ASP A 484 -1.42 60.66 39.82
CA ASP A 484 -0.84 60.70 38.48
C ASP A 484 0.67 60.41 38.47
N GLU A 485 1.42 60.96 39.43
CA GLU A 485 2.85 60.66 39.60
C GLU A 485 3.09 59.19 39.96
N VAL A 486 2.31 58.67 40.91
CA VAL A 486 2.42 57.28 41.37
C VAL A 486 2.04 56.31 40.25
N GLN A 487 0.98 56.61 39.49
CA GLN A 487 0.57 55.80 38.35
C GLN A 487 1.69 55.72 37.30
N ALA A 488 2.26 56.86 36.90
CA ALA A 488 3.34 56.90 35.92
C ALA A 488 4.58 56.12 36.38
N GLU A 489 4.93 56.19 37.67
CA GLU A 489 6.05 55.45 38.24
C GLU A 489 5.82 53.93 38.21
N LEU A 490 4.64 53.47 38.63
CA LEU A 490 4.32 52.04 38.65
C LEU A 490 4.12 51.44 37.25
N GLU A 491 3.55 52.19 36.31
CA GLU A 491 3.46 51.77 34.90
C GLU A 491 4.85 51.65 34.26
N LYS A 492 5.78 52.57 34.58
CA LYS A 492 7.18 52.47 34.13
C LYS A 492 7.90 51.24 34.69
N ARG A 493 7.53 50.80 35.90
CA ARG A 493 7.99 49.52 36.50
C ARG A 493 7.28 48.28 35.91
N GLY A 494 6.27 48.47 35.06
CA GLY A 494 5.60 47.41 34.30
C GLY A 494 4.36 46.83 34.99
N PHE A 495 3.74 47.57 35.92
CA PHE A 495 2.47 47.20 36.55
C PHE A 495 1.26 47.72 35.76
N LYS A 496 0.11 47.06 35.89
CA LYS A 496 -1.17 47.53 35.32
C LYS A 496 -1.95 48.25 36.42
N ILE A 497 -2.21 49.54 36.26
CA ILE A 497 -2.81 50.36 37.31
C ILE A 497 -4.31 50.59 37.06
N LYS A 498 -5.11 50.42 38.11
CA LYS A 498 -6.52 50.83 38.16
C LYS A 498 -6.70 51.86 39.27
N ILE A 499 -7.47 52.92 39.02
CA ILE A 499 -7.77 53.92 40.05
C ILE A 499 -9.16 53.65 40.62
N GLU A 500 -9.27 53.65 41.94
CA GLU A 500 -10.51 53.58 42.69
C GLU A 500 -10.56 54.81 43.61
N THR A 501 -11.62 55.60 43.51
CA THR A 501 -11.77 56.80 44.33
C THR A 501 -12.53 56.49 45.60
N GLU A 502 -12.08 57.04 46.73
CA GLU A 502 -12.74 56.91 48.01
C GLU A 502 -12.98 58.31 48.59
N VAL A 503 -14.24 58.61 48.91
CA VAL A 503 -14.63 59.89 49.50
C VAL A 503 -14.22 59.87 50.97
N LYS A 504 -13.22 60.69 51.33
CA LYS A 504 -12.81 60.91 52.73
C LYS A 504 -13.07 62.34 53.16
N PRO A 505 -13.37 62.58 54.46
CA PRO A 505 -13.51 63.92 55.00
C PRO A 505 -12.23 64.75 54.74
N THR A 506 -12.39 65.99 54.27
CA THR A 506 -11.32 66.88 53.77
C THR A 506 -10.19 67.19 54.75
N ALA A 507 -10.31 66.75 56.01
CA ALA A 507 -9.31 66.98 57.05
C ALA A 507 -8.11 66.00 56.99
N GLU A 508 -8.19 64.88 56.26
CA GLU A 508 -7.18 63.81 56.32
C GLU A 508 -6.27 63.70 55.07
N ALA A 509 -6.71 64.13 53.89
CA ALA A 509 -5.91 64.05 52.67
C ALA A 509 -6.37 65.08 51.61
N ALA A 510 -5.42 65.60 50.83
CA ALA A 510 -5.75 66.48 49.71
C ALA A 510 -6.42 65.68 48.58
N PRO A 511 -7.47 66.22 47.93
CA PRO A 511 -8.09 65.56 46.77
C PRO A 511 -7.06 65.21 45.69
N GLY A 512 -7.15 64.02 45.11
CA GLY A 512 -6.22 63.52 44.11
C GLY A 512 -4.94 62.89 44.65
N THR A 513 -4.80 62.75 45.97
CA THR A 513 -3.66 62.02 46.59
C THR A 513 -3.98 60.56 46.85
N VAL A 514 -2.97 59.69 46.74
CA VAL A 514 -3.12 58.25 46.99
C VAL A 514 -3.26 58.00 48.49
N LEU A 515 -4.32 57.31 48.88
CA LEU A 515 -4.57 56.87 50.26
C LEU A 515 -3.94 55.51 50.54
N GLY A 516 -3.82 54.66 49.52
CA GLY A 516 -3.25 53.33 49.62
C GLY A 516 -3.31 52.57 48.30
N ARG A 517 -2.90 51.30 48.33
CA ARG A 517 -2.95 50.40 47.16
C ARG A 517 -3.47 49.01 47.55
N LYS A 518 -4.01 48.30 46.56
CA LYS A 518 -4.36 46.87 46.67
C LYS A 518 -3.80 46.09 45.48
N PRO A 519 -3.11 44.95 45.69
CA PRO A 519 -2.67 44.40 46.98
C PRO A 519 -1.56 45.24 47.65
N ASP A 520 -1.46 45.17 48.98
CA ASP A 520 -0.49 45.88 49.83
C ASP A 520 0.84 45.11 50.00
N ASP A 521 0.98 43.95 49.33
CA ASP A 521 2.19 43.16 49.33
C ASP A 521 3.40 43.97 48.85
N LYS A 522 4.51 43.89 49.60
CA LYS A 522 5.77 44.62 49.30
C LYS A 522 6.43 44.17 48.00
N GLU A 523 6.09 42.98 47.52
CA GLU A 523 6.68 42.34 46.36
C GLU A 523 5.57 41.81 45.45
N LEU A 524 5.56 42.25 44.19
CA LEU A 524 4.59 41.82 43.19
C LEU A 524 5.28 41.34 41.92
N ALA A 525 4.66 40.37 41.25
CA ALA A 525 5.13 39.89 39.96
C ALA A 525 4.98 40.99 38.89
N LYS A 526 5.93 41.05 37.96
CA LYS A 526 5.87 41.98 36.81
C LYS A 526 4.55 41.78 36.04
N GLY A 527 3.82 42.86 35.80
CA GLY A 527 2.51 42.81 35.12
C GLY A 527 1.31 42.54 36.03
N ALA A 528 1.51 42.43 37.35
CA ALA A 528 0.41 42.38 38.31
C ALA A 528 -0.47 43.65 38.24
N GLY A 529 -1.77 43.47 38.51
CA GLY A 529 -2.71 44.58 38.63
C GLY A 529 -2.62 45.23 40.00
N ILE A 530 -2.43 46.54 40.05
CA ILE A 530 -2.45 47.33 41.29
C ILE A 530 -3.61 48.30 41.21
N THR A 531 -4.45 48.34 42.24
CA THR A 531 -5.51 49.33 42.38
C THR A 531 -5.06 50.41 43.35
N LEU A 532 -4.94 51.66 42.88
CA LEU A 532 -4.65 52.82 43.71
C LEU A 532 -5.94 53.38 44.27
N ILE A 533 -6.00 53.57 45.58
CA ILE A 533 -7.12 54.19 46.27
C ILE A 533 -6.80 55.68 46.38
N VAL A 534 -7.63 56.55 45.80
CA VAL A 534 -7.36 58.00 45.68
C VAL A 534 -8.43 58.79 46.41
N ALA A 535 -8.03 59.83 47.15
CA ALA A 535 -8.95 60.71 47.86
C ALA A 535 -9.77 61.55 46.87
N GLU A 536 -11.09 61.48 46.97
CA GLU A 536 -12.02 62.31 46.18
C GLU A 536 -12.47 63.54 46.98
N ALA A 537 -12.67 64.68 46.30
CA ALA A 537 -13.17 65.89 46.95
C ALA A 537 -14.64 65.68 47.33
N PRO A 538 -15.09 66.08 48.54
CA PRO A 538 -16.51 66.02 48.87
C PRO A 538 -17.28 66.95 47.92
N GLU A 539 -18.36 66.44 47.32
CA GLU A 539 -19.28 67.24 46.52
C GLU A 539 -19.84 68.37 47.41
N GLY A 540 -19.54 69.62 47.04
CA GLY A 540 -19.90 70.83 47.78
C GLY A 540 -21.33 71.29 47.56
#